data_AF-A0A970L483-F1
#
_entry.id   AF-A0A970L483-F1
#
_cell.length_a   1.000
_cell.length_b   1.000
_cell.length_c   1.000
_cell.angle_alpha   90.00
_cell.angle_beta   90.00
_cell.angle_gamma   90.00
#
_symmetry.space_group_name_H-M   'P 1'
#
loop_
_entity.id
_entity.type
_entity.pdbx_description
1 polymer ?
#
loop_
_entity_poly.entity_id
_entity_poly.type
_entity_poly.pdbx_seq_one_letter_code
_entity_poly.pdbx_strand_id
1 'polypeptide(L)'
;MNSQRIISQRFLLSGSVFLFLSAFMLMIAEPVLSQDIILADRGVSQYRIVIPSSPVPDENRAAEVFQDYFLQITGAALPVISADKNGKGVPYEIILGQNERLDRLGIEINFNELGEDGFIIRTDSLRLIIAGGSKKGTLYGVYTFLEKYLDCRMYSPEVKLVPEKERIILGKISDIQVPAIRYRTIHYRATWDQEYADWHKLSHDAHGERTAWGLWVHTFNHLVPPDIYFRDHPEYYALRDGRRIPTQLCLTNSDVLRITVQNLRKDMAKNPDALYWSVSQNDNTAHCMCEQCQALDRQEGSPSGSMISFVNRVAEHFPEKIISTLAYQYTRQAPLNLRPLDNVNIMLCSIEMRRDMPFAEATDPVSRAFVKDVEDWSKIAKDIIVWDYVIQFSNL
;
A
#
# COMPACT_ATOMS: atom_id res chain seq x y z
N MET A 1 65.48 75.44 -12.34
CA MET A 1 65.66 76.88 -12.63
C MET A 1 64.63 77.27 -13.65
N ASN A 2 63.82 78.28 -13.31
CA ASN A 2 63.11 79.16 -14.22
C ASN A 2 62.05 78.51 -15.14
N SER A 3 60.90 79.09 -15.41
CA SER A 3 60.33 80.39 -15.08
C SER A 3 59.14 80.50 -16.03
N GLN A 4 57.97 80.86 -15.49
CA GLN A 4 57.00 81.74 -16.17
C GLN A 4 56.35 81.19 -17.47
N ARG A 5 55.18 81.60 -17.96
CA ARG A 5 54.19 82.62 -17.63
C ARG A 5 53.05 82.47 -18.66
N ILE A 6 51.93 83.18 -18.39
CA ILE A 6 51.05 83.84 -19.38
C ILE A 6 50.03 82.91 -20.09
N ILE A 7 48.75 82.92 -19.70
CA ILE A 7 47.62 83.87 -19.91
C ILE A 7 46.64 83.32 -20.97
N SER A 8 45.38 83.20 -20.51
CA SER A 8 44.07 83.29 -21.19
C SER A 8 43.84 82.68 -22.58
N GLN A 9 42.77 81.89 -22.71
CA GLN A 9 41.54 82.32 -23.39
C GLN A 9 40.39 81.33 -23.16
N ARG A 10 39.17 81.88 -23.12
CA ARG A 10 37.88 81.25 -22.85
C ARG A 10 37.49 80.23 -23.92
N PHE A 11 36.76 79.17 -23.55
CA PHE A 11 35.58 78.72 -24.31
C PHE A 11 34.60 77.96 -23.41
N LEU A 12 33.33 78.35 -23.50
CA LEU A 12 32.17 77.75 -22.85
C LEU A 12 31.90 76.36 -23.41
N LEU A 13 31.49 75.41 -22.56
CA LEU A 13 30.63 74.31 -22.95
C LEU A 13 29.76 73.88 -21.76
N SER A 14 28.46 73.99 -22.01
CA SER A 14 27.30 73.65 -21.19
C SER A 14 27.15 72.14 -20.99
N GLY A 15 26.74 71.73 -19.78
CA GLY A 15 26.33 70.37 -19.49
C GLY A 15 25.62 70.28 -18.14
N SER A 16 24.32 70.59 -18.11
CA SER A 16 23.46 70.39 -16.94
C SER A 16 23.05 68.91 -16.87
N VAL A 17 23.47 68.22 -15.81
CA VAL A 17 23.08 66.83 -15.50
C VAL A 17 21.70 66.84 -14.84
N PHE A 18 20.68 66.30 -15.52
CA PHE A 18 19.38 65.99 -14.94
C PHE A 18 19.44 64.60 -14.28
N LEU A 19 19.27 64.54 -12.96
CA LEU A 19 19.04 63.32 -12.19
C LEU A 19 17.55 62.97 -12.26
N PHE A 20 17.19 61.89 -12.96
CA PHE A 20 15.88 61.25 -12.87
C PHE A 20 15.83 60.39 -11.59
N LEU A 21 15.04 60.82 -10.60
CA LEU A 21 14.63 59.97 -9.48
C LEU A 21 13.40 59.16 -9.90
N SER A 22 13.62 57.91 -10.30
CA SER A 22 12.56 56.92 -10.48
C SER A 22 12.16 56.37 -9.10
N ALA A 23 10.98 56.77 -8.62
CA ALA A 23 10.37 56.19 -7.43
C ALA A 23 9.87 54.78 -7.76
N PHE A 24 10.64 53.76 -7.39
CA PHE A 24 10.19 52.37 -7.39
C PHE A 24 9.27 52.17 -6.19
N MET A 25 7.97 52.15 -6.41
CA MET A 25 6.98 51.79 -5.40
C MET A 25 7.06 50.27 -5.21
N LEU A 26 7.83 49.81 -4.22
CA LEU A 26 7.80 48.40 -3.81
C LEU A 26 6.38 48.08 -3.32
N MET A 27 5.63 47.31 -4.10
CA MET A 27 4.49 46.57 -3.57
C MET A 27 5.04 45.50 -2.65
N ILE A 28 5.05 45.80 -1.35
CA ILE A 28 5.24 44.81 -0.30
C ILE A 28 3.99 43.93 -0.38
N ALA A 29 4.12 42.75 -0.98
CA ALA A 29 3.11 41.70 -0.81
C ALA A 29 3.07 41.38 0.68
N GLU A 30 1.99 41.74 1.36
CA GLU A 30 1.76 41.27 2.73
C GLU A 30 1.79 39.74 2.68
N PRO A 31 2.55 39.08 3.57
CA PRO A 31 2.45 37.64 3.69
C PRO A 31 1.00 37.33 4.06
N VAL A 32 0.31 36.58 3.20
CA VAL A 32 -0.99 36.00 3.55
C VAL A 32 -0.74 35.17 4.80
N LEU A 33 -1.12 35.72 5.95
CA LEU A 33 -1.13 34.99 7.21
C LEU A 33 -1.94 33.73 6.95
N SER A 34 -1.28 32.57 7.03
CA SER A 34 -1.93 31.27 7.04
C SER A 34 -2.98 31.32 8.15
N GLN A 35 -4.25 31.41 7.76
CA GLN A 35 -5.33 31.53 8.72
C GLN A 35 -5.55 30.15 9.34
N ASP A 36 -5.23 30.01 10.62
CA ASP A 36 -5.59 28.83 11.38
C ASP A 36 -7.12 28.68 11.40
N ILE A 37 -7.61 27.45 11.23
CA ILE A 37 -9.02 27.13 11.38
C ILE A 37 -9.31 26.60 12.78
N ILE A 38 -10.43 27.03 13.34
CA ILE A 38 -10.87 26.58 14.67
C ILE A 38 -12.03 25.61 14.46
N LEU A 39 -11.74 24.30 14.48
CA LEU A 39 -12.76 23.27 14.29
C LEU A 39 -13.74 23.20 15.46
N ALA A 40 -13.27 23.44 16.69
CA ALA A 40 -14.09 23.51 17.89
C ALA A 40 -13.48 24.45 18.93
N ASP A 41 -14.33 25.10 19.72
CA ASP A 41 -13.96 25.90 20.90
C ASP A 41 -15.00 25.71 22.01
N ARG A 42 -14.55 25.23 23.17
CA ARG A 42 -15.33 25.00 24.40
C ARG A 42 -16.65 24.27 24.16
N GLY A 43 -16.59 23.10 23.53
CA GLY A 43 -17.77 22.26 23.28
C GLY A 43 -18.67 22.72 22.13
N VAL A 44 -18.27 23.77 21.39
CA VAL A 44 -19.06 24.31 20.28
C VAL A 44 -18.27 24.20 18.98
N SER A 45 -18.95 23.80 17.91
CA SER A 45 -18.43 23.82 16.55
C SER A 45 -19.45 24.38 15.57
N GLN A 46 -18.98 25.18 14.61
CA GLN A 46 -19.79 25.66 13.47
C GLN A 46 -19.70 24.70 12.28
N TYR A 47 -18.86 23.67 12.38
CA TYR A 47 -18.57 22.78 11.27
C TYR A 47 -19.68 21.77 11.04
N ARG A 48 -19.73 21.28 9.81
CA ARG A 48 -20.53 20.12 9.39
C ARG A 48 -19.67 19.15 8.62
N ILE A 49 -19.95 17.86 8.75
CA ILE A 49 -19.32 16.83 7.94
C ILE A 49 -20.12 16.73 6.63
N VAL A 50 -19.43 16.83 5.50
CA VAL A 50 -20.01 16.72 4.16
C VAL A 50 -19.47 15.46 3.52
N ILE A 51 -20.35 14.50 3.24
CA ILE A 51 -20.03 13.27 2.48
C ILE A 51 -20.52 13.41 1.02
N PRO A 52 -20.03 12.57 0.08
CA PRO A 52 -20.49 12.64 -1.31
C PRO A 52 -22.00 12.40 -1.43
N SER A 53 -22.61 12.81 -2.54
CA SER A 53 -24.04 12.58 -2.76
C SER A 53 -24.40 11.10 -2.94
N SER A 54 -23.42 10.27 -3.26
CA SER A 54 -23.54 8.81 -3.41
C SER A 54 -22.32 8.15 -2.75
N PRO A 55 -22.27 8.15 -1.41
CA PRO A 55 -21.09 7.70 -0.68
C PRO A 55 -20.92 6.18 -0.78
N VAL A 56 -19.68 5.71 -0.91
CA VAL A 56 -19.38 4.27 -0.74
C VAL A 56 -19.40 3.90 0.76
N PRO A 57 -19.53 2.60 1.12
CA PRO A 57 -19.61 2.19 2.53
C PRO A 57 -18.51 2.75 3.44
N ASP A 58 -17.26 2.76 2.96
CA ASP A 58 -16.11 3.27 3.72
C ASP A 58 -16.16 4.81 3.93
N GLU A 59 -16.82 5.57 3.06
CA GLU A 59 -17.00 7.02 3.24
C GLU A 59 -18.06 7.34 4.28
N ASN A 60 -19.15 6.56 4.32
CA ASN A 60 -20.12 6.65 5.42
C ASN A 60 -19.44 6.30 6.75
N ARG A 61 -18.65 5.22 6.76
CA ARG A 61 -17.91 4.81 7.95
C ARG A 61 -16.91 5.88 8.41
N ALA A 62 -16.21 6.53 7.47
CA ALA A 62 -15.31 7.63 7.78
C ALA A 62 -16.03 8.81 8.47
N ALA A 63 -17.24 9.15 8.03
CA ALA A 63 -18.04 10.20 8.66
C ALA A 63 -18.51 9.83 10.07
N GLU A 64 -18.96 8.59 10.28
CA GLU A 64 -19.34 8.07 11.60
C GLU A 64 -18.16 8.11 12.57
N VAL A 65 -17.00 7.59 12.16
CA VAL A 65 -15.77 7.57 12.97
C VAL A 65 -15.32 8.99 13.29
N PHE A 66 -15.31 9.89 12.31
CA PHE A 66 -14.94 11.28 12.55
C PHE A 66 -15.89 11.93 13.56
N GLN A 67 -17.21 11.79 13.37
CA GLN A 67 -18.22 12.40 14.23
C GLN A 67 -18.10 11.89 15.68
N ASP A 68 -17.96 10.59 15.86
CA ASP A 68 -17.87 9.94 17.17
C ASP A 68 -16.61 10.39 17.93
N TYR A 69 -15.44 10.26 17.32
CA TYR A 69 -14.19 10.71 17.94
C TYR A 69 -14.18 12.22 18.20
N PHE A 70 -14.70 13.02 17.26
CA PHE A 70 -14.76 14.47 17.44
C PHE A 70 -15.65 14.86 18.63
N LEU A 71 -16.79 14.16 18.82
CA LEU A 71 -17.65 14.34 19.97
C LEU A 71 -16.94 13.96 21.27
N GLN A 72 -16.24 12.82 21.31
CA GLN A 72 -15.48 12.40 22.49
C GLN A 72 -14.35 13.38 22.84
N ILE A 73 -13.65 13.92 21.84
CA ILE A 73 -12.53 14.84 22.03
C ILE A 73 -13.01 16.22 22.49
N THR A 74 -14.10 16.73 21.91
CA THR A 74 -14.46 18.15 22.06
C THR A 74 -15.75 18.40 22.84
N GLY A 75 -16.62 17.39 22.95
CA GLY A 75 -18.01 17.54 23.39
C GLY A 75 -18.96 18.14 22.35
N ALA A 76 -18.48 18.53 21.16
CA ALA A 76 -19.30 19.12 20.11
C ALA A 76 -19.83 18.06 19.12
N ALA A 77 -21.15 18.02 18.93
CA ALA A 77 -21.78 17.18 17.91
C ALA A 77 -21.78 17.89 16.54
N LEU A 78 -21.27 17.21 15.51
CA LEU A 78 -21.25 17.73 14.14
C LEU A 78 -22.39 17.12 13.32
N PRO A 79 -23.21 17.89 12.60
CA PRO A 79 -24.16 17.33 11.65
C PRO A 79 -23.42 16.70 10.46
N VAL A 80 -23.89 15.53 10.02
CA VAL A 80 -23.45 14.89 8.77
C VAL A 80 -24.49 15.21 7.69
N ILE A 81 -24.04 15.75 6.56
CA ILE A 81 -24.89 16.08 5.40
C ILE A 81 -24.31 15.49 4.12
N SER A 82 -25.17 15.10 3.20
CA SER A 82 -24.75 14.74 1.84
C SER A 82 -24.49 15.99 1.00
N ALA A 83 -23.51 15.92 0.11
CA ALA A 83 -23.24 16.97 -0.85
C ALA A 83 -24.44 17.16 -1.79
N ASP A 84 -24.93 18.40 -1.89
CA ASP A 84 -25.86 18.79 -2.94
C ASP A 84 -25.07 19.16 -4.20
N LYS A 85 -25.31 18.45 -5.32
CA LYS A 85 -24.68 18.69 -6.62
C LYS A 85 -24.85 20.14 -7.11
N ASN A 86 -25.91 20.81 -6.66
CA ASN A 86 -26.25 22.19 -7.02
C ASN A 86 -25.91 23.22 -5.93
N GLY A 87 -25.53 22.78 -4.73
CA GLY A 87 -25.20 23.66 -3.63
C GLY A 87 -23.85 24.34 -3.82
N LYS A 88 -23.76 25.64 -3.47
CA LYS A 88 -22.45 26.28 -3.28
C LYS A 88 -21.82 25.73 -1.99
N GLY A 89 -20.52 25.42 -2.00
CA GLY A 89 -19.80 25.03 -0.78
C GLY A 89 -19.80 26.21 0.19
N VAL A 90 -20.18 25.98 1.44
CA VAL A 90 -20.24 27.03 2.47
C VAL A 90 -18.98 27.02 3.35
N PRO A 91 -18.69 28.08 4.11
CA PRO A 91 -17.64 28.02 5.14
C PRO A 91 -17.94 26.96 6.20
N TYR A 92 -16.92 26.52 6.94
CA TYR A 92 -17.03 25.58 8.05
C TYR A 92 -17.54 24.19 7.61
N GLU A 93 -16.83 23.58 6.66
CA GLU A 93 -17.08 22.22 6.16
C GLU A 93 -15.89 21.32 6.44
N ILE A 94 -16.17 20.10 6.92
CA ILE A 94 -15.27 18.96 6.90
C ILE A 94 -15.71 18.08 5.72
N ILE A 95 -15.00 18.19 4.60
CA ILE A 95 -15.33 17.48 3.37
C ILE A 95 -14.65 16.13 3.40
N LEU A 96 -15.44 15.06 3.40
CA LEU A 96 -14.97 13.68 3.36
C LEU A 96 -15.24 13.06 1.99
N GLY A 97 -14.33 12.20 1.54
CA GLY A 97 -14.51 11.34 0.37
C GLY A 97 -14.27 12.01 -0.98
N GLN A 98 -14.52 11.25 -2.06
CA GLN A 98 -14.53 11.78 -3.43
C GLN A 98 -15.79 12.62 -3.63
N ASN A 99 -15.69 13.90 -3.27
CA ASN A 99 -16.84 14.72 -2.98
C ASN A 99 -17.07 15.81 -4.03
N GLU A 100 -18.32 15.98 -4.48
CA GLU A 100 -18.70 16.99 -5.49
C GLU A 100 -18.41 18.44 -5.05
N ARG A 101 -18.20 18.67 -3.74
CA ARG A 101 -17.74 19.96 -3.22
C ARG A 101 -16.35 20.34 -3.71
N LEU A 102 -15.47 19.38 -3.97
CA LEU A 102 -14.08 19.63 -4.35
C LEU A 102 -13.99 20.39 -5.67
N ASP A 103 -14.71 19.92 -6.70
CA ASP A 103 -14.76 20.55 -8.02
C ASP A 103 -15.30 21.99 -7.94
N ARG A 104 -16.36 22.19 -7.13
CA ARG A 104 -16.99 23.51 -6.95
C ARG A 104 -16.08 24.52 -6.27
N LEU A 105 -15.15 24.04 -5.45
CA LEU A 105 -14.16 24.85 -4.75
C LEU A 105 -12.88 25.04 -5.58
N GLY A 106 -12.78 24.43 -6.77
CA GLY A 106 -11.56 24.42 -7.58
C GLY A 106 -10.42 23.65 -6.92
N ILE A 107 -10.76 22.66 -6.08
CA ILE A 107 -9.79 21.84 -5.36
C ILE A 107 -9.54 20.58 -6.19
N GLU A 108 -8.43 20.60 -6.92
CA GLU A 108 -8.02 19.47 -7.75
C GLU A 108 -7.28 18.43 -6.90
N ILE A 109 -7.76 17.18 -6.94
CA ILE A 109 -7.11 16.01 -6.34
C ILE A 109 -7.00 14.93 -7.41
N ASN A 110 -5.79 14.43 -7.65
CA ASN A 110 -5.60 13.31 -8.57
C ASN A 110 -5.88 11.98 -7.86
N PHE A 111 -7.14 11.56 -7.84
CA PHE A 111 -7.55 10.31 -7.19
C PHE A 111 -6.88 9.06 -7.76
N ASN A 112 -6.46 9.09 -9.02
CA ASN A 112 -5.74 7.96 -9.63
C ASN A 112 -4.36 7.74 -8.98
N GLU A 113 -3.70 8.81 -8.54
CA GLU A 113 -2.41 8.71 -7.83
C GLU A 113 -2.58 8.20 -6.38
N LEU A 114 -3.77 8.30 -5.81
CA LEU A 114 -4.07 7.78 -4.48
C LEU A 114 -4.33 6.26 -4.48
N GLY A 115 -4.62 5.66 -5.64
CA GLY A 115 -4.91 4.23 -5.75
C GLY A 115 -6.13 3.81 -4.93
N GLU A 116 -6.07 2.65 -4.26
CA GLU A 116 -7.18 2.12 -3.45
C GLU A 116 -7.22 2.73 -2.03
N ASP A 117 -6.05 2.82 -1.40
CA ASP A 117 -5.90 3.06 0.04
C ASP A 117 -5.22 4.42 0.36
N GLY A 118 -4.72 5.14 -0.64
CA GLY A 118 -4.09 6.43 -0.44
C GLY A 118 -5.09 7.53 -0.10
N PHE A 119 -4.62 8.60 0.51
CA PHE A 119 -5.46 9.71 0.94
C PHE A 119 -4.72 11.04 1.00
N ILE A 120 -5.52 12.11 1.05
CA ILE A 120 -5.08 13.47 1.31
C ILE A 120 -5.82 14.02 2.53
N ILE A 121 -5.09 14.73 3.40
CA ILE A 121 -5.61 15.59 4.45
C ILE A 121 -5.15 17.01 4.13
N ARG A 122 -6.08 17.94 3.98
CA ARG A 122 -5.78 19.32 3.59
C ARG A 122 -6.69 20.30 4.31
N THR A 123 -6.13 21.42 4.73
CA THR A 123 -6.94 22.60 5.09
C THR A 123 -7.02 23.55 3.91
N ASP A 124 -8.20 24.07 3.62
CA ASP A 124 -8.41 25.07 2.58
C ASP A 124 -9.36 26.16 3.07
N SER A 125 -8.83 27.38 3.23
CA SER A 125 -9.58 28.50 3.82
C SER A 125 -10.19 28.12 5.19
N LEU A 126 -11.51 28.01 5.30
CA LEU A 126 -12.23 27.60 6.52
C LEU A 126 -12.68 26.14 6.48
N ARG A 127 -12.00 25.28 5.72
CA ARG A 127 -12.41 23.87 5.50
C ARG A 127 -11.30 22.90 5.86
N LEU A 128 -11.70 21.74 6.35
CA LEU A 128 -10.88 20.54 6.42
C LEU A 128 -11.35 19.59 5.31
N ILE A 129 -10.42 19.01 4.57
CA ILE A 129 -10.68 18.04 3.51
C ILE A 129 -9.92 16.77 3.84
N ILE A 130 -10.62 15.65 3.84
CA ILE A 130 -10.04 14.31 3.95
C ILE A 130 -10.66 13.46 2.84
N ALA A 131 -9.88 13.19 1.80
CA ALA A 131 -10.37 12.47 0.62
C ALA A 131 -9.40 11.33 0.28
N GLY A 132 -9.92 10.22 -0.22
CA GLY A 132 -9.13 9.03 -0.47
C GLY A 132 -9.39 8.35 -1.81
N GLY A 133 -8.58 7.31 -2.03
CA GLY A 133 -8.68 6.37 -3.12
C GLY A 133 -10.00 5.62 -3.18
N SER A 134 -10.10 4.68 -4.12
CA SER A 134 -11.36 3.99 -4.46
C SER A 134 -11.89 3.01 -3.40
N LYS A 135 -11.12 2.70 -2.35
CA LYS A 135 -11.51 1.82 -1.24
C LYS A 135 -11.41 2.55 0.11
N LYS A 136 -10.55 2.08 1.02
CA LYS A 136 -10.48 2.54 2.41
C LYS A 136 -9.71 3.86 2.59
N GLY A 137 -9.24 4.49 1.52
CA GLY A 137 -8.41 5.71 1.60
C GLY A 137 -9.03 6.79 2.49
N THR A 138 -10.31 7.12 2.31
CA THR A 138 -10.98 8.16 3.11
C THR A 138 -11.03 7.81 4.60
N LEU A 139 -11.36 6.56 4.92
CA LEU A 139 -11.39 6.05 6.29
C LEU A 139 -10.00 6.08 6.94
N TYR A 140 -8.98 5.64 6.20
CA TYR A 140 -7.58 5.72 6.64
C TYR A 140 -7.11 7.15 6.85
N GLY A 141 -7.56 8.09 6.01
CA GLY A 141 -7.31 9.51 6.18
C GLY A 141 -7.94 10.06 7.47
N VAL A 142 -9.16 9.62 7.83
CA VAL A 142 -9.80 9.98 9.10
C VAL A 142 -9.01 9.43 10.29
N TYR A 143 -8.65 8.15 10.30
CA TYR A 143 -7.84 7.60 11.39
C TYR A 143 -6.47 8.27 11.52
N THR A 144 -5.79 8.54 10.39
CA THR A 144 -4.54 9.29 10.40
C THR A 144 -4.74 10.73 10.88
N PHE A 145 -5.86 11.37 10.56
CA PHE A 145 -6.17 12.69 11.08
C PHE A 145 -6.32 12.68 12.62
N LEU A 146 -7.10 11.73 13.14
CA LEU A 146 -7.29 11.53 14.58
C LEU A 146 -5.95 11.27 15.30
N GLU A 147 -5.10 10.42 14.74
CA GLU A 147 -3.82 10.07 15.35
C GLU A 147 -2.80 11.21 15.30
N LYS A 148 -2.61 11.83 14.12
CA LYS A 148 -1.51 12.77 13.88
C LYS A 148 -1.83 14.21 14.29
N TYR A 149 -3.10 14.61 14.20
CA TYR A 149 -3.50 16.00 14.41
C TYR A 149 -4.34 16.20 15.68
N LEU A 150 -5.01 15.15 16.17
CA LEU A 150 -5.81 15.22 17.40
C LEU A 150 -5.25 14.37 18.56
N ASP A 151 -4.04 13.80 18.42
CA ASP A 151 -3.32 13.04 19.45
C ASP A 151 -4.02 11.77 19.95
N CYS A 152 -4.92 11.19 19.15
CA CYS A 152 -5.52 9.89 19.49
C CYS A 152 -4.51 8.74 19.32
N ARG A 153 -4.67 7.65 20.07
CA ARG A 153 -3.87 6.42 19.91
C ARG A 153 -4.75 5.18 20.04
N MET A 154 -4.42 4.13 19.28
CA MET A 154 -5.00 2.80 19.44
C MET A 154 -3.89 1.77 19.61
N TYR A 155 -3.60 1.40 20.86
CA TYR A 155 -2.53 0.45 21.19
C TYR A 155 -3.01 -1.00 21.04
N SER A 156 -4.27 -1.25 21.39
CA SER A 156 -4.99 -2.51 21.17
C SER A 156 -6.49 -2.21 20.98
N PRO A 157 -7.32 -3.20 20.60
CA PRO A 157 -8.77 -3.01 20.55
C PRO A 157 -9.37 -2.50 21.89
N GLU A 158 -8.77 -2.88 23.01
CA GLU A 158 -9.23 -2.53 24.36
C GLU A 158 -8.53 -1.30 24.96
N VAL A 159 -7.38 -0.90 24.41
CA VAL A 159 -6.54 0.18 24.96
C VAL A 159 -6.41 1.31 23.95
N LYS A 160 -7.25 2.33 24.12
CA LYS A 160 -7.29 3.54 23.32
C LYS A 160 -6.99 4.78 24.15
N LEU A 161 -6.39 5.78 23.53
CA LEU A 161 -6.24 7.13 24.07
C LEU A 161 -7.04 8.08 23.19
N VAL A 162 -8.07 8.72 23.76
CA VAL A 162 -8.84 9.78 23.13
C VAL A 162 -8.75 11.00 24.05
N PRO A 163 -7.98 12.04 23.69
CA PRO A 163 -7.78 13.18 24.56
C PRO A 163 -9.00 14.11 24.55
N GLU A 164 -9.33 14.70 25.70
CA GLU A 164 -10.25 15.83 25.75
C GLU A 164 -9.50 17.12 25.39
N LYS A 165 -10.07 17.92 24.49
CA LYS A 165 -9.51 19.20 24.04
C LYS A 165 -10.60 20.26 24.03
N GLU A 166 -10.40 21.33 24.81
CA GLU A 166 -11.31 22.49 24.77
C GLU A 166 -11.30 23.19 23.42
N ARG A 167 -10.17 23.18 22.70
CA ARG A 167 -10.05 23.86 21.41
C ARG A 167 -9.24 23.04 20.42
N ILE A 168 -9.76 22.93 19.19
CA ILE A 168 -9.04 22.35 18.05
C ILE A 168 -8.70 23.48 17.08
N ILE A 169 -7.41 23.84 17.02
CA ILE A 169 -6.85 24.80 16.09
C ILE A 169 -5.97 24.04 15.10
N LEU A 170 -6.25 24.18 13.81
CA LEU A 170 -5.43 23.59 12.75
C LEU A 170 -4.83 24.71 11.90
N GLY A 171 -3.50 24.68 11.76
CA GLY A 171 -2.82 25.51 10.75
C GLY A 171 -2.94 24.91 9.35
N LYS A 172 -2.07 25.35 8.44
CA LYS A 172 -2.03 24.82 7.07
C LYS A 172 -1.62 23.35 7.05
N ILE A 173 -2.52 22.48 6.60
CA ILE A 173 -2.26 21.06 6.34
C ILE A 173 -2.22 20.80 4.84
N SER A 174 -1.21 20.05 4.40
CA SER A 174 -1.07 19.46 3.06
C SER A 174 -0.34 18.12 3.20
N ASP A 175 -1.07 17.08 3.58
CA ASP A 175 -0.56 15.73 3.82
C ASP A 175 -1.15 14.78 2.77
N ILE A 176 -0.30 14.12 1.99
CA ILE A 176 -0.69 13.10 1.02
C ILE A 176 0.06 11.83 1.38
N GLN A 177 -0.67 10.73 1.56
CA GLN A 177 -0.08 9.43 1.87
C GLN A 177 -0.59 8.38 0.89
N VAL A 178 0.35 7.76 0.19
CA VAL A 178 0.08 6.64 -0.72
C VAL A 178 0.88 5.44 -0.22
N PRO A 179 0.26 4.30 0.10
CA PRO A 179 0.96 3.17 0.69
C PRO A 179 1.93 2.53 -0.30
N ALA A 180 3.20 2.42 0.09
CA ALA A 180 4.22 1.71 -0.70
C ALA A 180 3.97 0.19 -0.72
N ILE A 181 3.39 -0.36 0.34
CA ILE A 181 3.04 -1.77 0.47
C ILE A 181 1.53 -1.88 0.35
N ARG A 182 1.01 -2.54 -0.70
CA ARG A 182 -0.44 -2.61 -0.98
C ARG A 182 -1.20 -3.58 -0.08
N TYR A 183 -0.59 -4.72 0.26
CA TYR A 183 -1.19 -5.75 1.10
C TYR A 183 -0.42 -5.88 2.40
N ARG A 184 -1.09 -5.66 3.54
CA ARG A 184 -0.48 -5.60 4.86
C ARG A 184 -1.33 -6.44 5.81
N THR A 185 -0.81 -7.53 6.33
CA THR A 185 -1.59 -8.41 7.21
C THR A 185 -0.74 -8.92 8.35
N ILE A 186 -1.39 -9.10 9.48
CA ILE A 186 -0.79 -9.64 10.69
C ILE A 186 -1.64 -10.83 11.12
N HIS A 187 -1.02 -11.99 11.35
CA HIS A 187 -1.76 -13.19 11.78
C HIS A 187 -1.68 -13.34 13.30
N TYR A 188 -2.25 -12.36 14.02
CA TYR A 188 -2.39 -12.37 15.47
C TYR A 188 -3.81 -12.07 15.87
N ARG A 189 -4.36 -12.83 16.81
CA ARG A 189 -5.75 -12.67 17.28
C ARG A 189 -6.06 -11.26 17.79
N ALA A 190 -5.08 -10.56 18.35
CA ALA A 190 -5.24 -9.19 18.84
C ALA A 190 -5.57 -8.18 17.72
N THR A 191 -5.32 -8.52 16.46
CA THR A 191 -5.66 -7.66 15.32
C THR A 191 -7.03 -7.98 14.72
N TRP A 192 -7.70 -9.06 15.16
CA TRP A 192 -9.01 -9.49 14.65
C TRP A 192 -10.15 -8.65 15.26
N ASP A 193 -10.05 -7.35 15.06
CA ASP A 193 -11.02 -6.32 15.41
C ASP A 193 -11.06 -5.34 14.24
N GLN A 194 -12.25 -5.00 13.75
CA GLN A 194 -12.38 -4.23 12.51
C GLN A 194 -11.80 -2.82 12.64
N GLU A 195 -12.04 -2.16 13.77
CA GLU A 195 -11.58 -0.81 14.00
C GLU A 195 -10.06 -0.77 14.15
N TYR A 196 -9.49 -1.74 14.86
CA TYR A 196 -8.04 -1.91 14.97
C TYR A 196 -7.40 -2.18 13.62
N ALA A 197 -7.99 -3.09 12.83
CA ALA A 197 -7.51 -3.39 11.49
C ALA A 197 -7.53 -2.12 10.62
N ASP A 198 -8.61 -1.34 10.64
CA ASP A 198 -8.73 -0.13 9.82
C ASP A 198 -7.82 1.01 10.30
N TRP A 199 -7.68 1.20 11.62
CA TRP A 199 -6.77 2.18 12.22
C TRP A 199 -5.32 1.95 11.75
N HIS A 200 -4.89 0.67 11.79
CA HIS A 200 -3.55 0.24 11.40
C HIS A 200 -3.43 -0.15 9.93
N LYS A 201 -4.46 0.09 9.12
CA LYS A 201 -4.51 -0.12 7.67
C LYS A 201 -4.20 -1.57 7.27
N LEU A 202 -4.66 -2.53 8.05
CA LEU A 202 -4.51 -3.96 7.82
C LEU A 202 -5.54 -4.47 6.79
N SER A 203 -5.11 -5.45 5.98
CA SER A 203 -5.84 -6.00 4.84
C SER A 203 -6.68 -7.24 5.18
N HIS A 204 -6.73 -7.66 6.44
CA HIS A 204 -7.63 -8.73 6.90
C HIS A 204 -8.90 -8.15 7.50
N ASP A 205 -9.95 -8.96 7.59
CA ASP A 205 -11.19 -8.58 8.27
C ASP A 205 -11.11 -8.80 9.80
N ALA A 206 -12.22 -8.57 10.50
CA ALA A 206 -12.38 -8.79 11.93
C ALA A 206 -12.26 -10.25 12.38
N HIS A 207 -12.14 -11.22 11.46
CA HIS A 207 -11.91 -12.63 11.77
C HIS A 207 -10.47 -13.06 11.43
N GLY A 208 -9.65 -12.13 10.94
CA GLY A 208 -8.30 -12.44 10.46
C GLY A 208 -8.28 -13.06 9.07
N GLU A 209 -9.41 -13.06 8.37
CA GLU A 209 -9.53 -13.64 7.04
C GLU A 209 -8.91 -12.72 6.00
N ARG A 210 -8.20 -13.33 5.06
CA ARG A 210 -7.47 -12.65 3.99
C ARG A 210 -8.40 -12.45 2.80
N THR A 211 -9.34 -11.52 2.91
CA THR A 211 -10.45 -11.35 1.94
C THR A 211 -10.02 -11.21 0.48
N ALA A 212 -8.81 -10.73 0.20
CA ALA A 212 -8.24 -10.66 -1.14
C ALA A 212 -7.80 -12.02 -1.73
N TRP A 213 -7.78 -13.10 -0.94
CA TRP A 213 -7.23 -14.41 -1.28
C TRP A 213 -8.32 -15.48 -1.43
N GLY A 214 -8.25 -16.22 -2.53
CA GLY A 214 -9.12 -17.37 -2.77
C GLY A 214 -8.53 -18.70 -2.31
N LEU A 215 -7.20 -18.86 -2.47
CA LEU A 215 -6.43 -19.95 -1.89
C LEU A 215 -5.15 -19.40 -1.28
N TRP A 216 -4.89 -19.76 -0.02
CA TRP A 216 -3.64 -19.49 0.66
C TRP A 216 -2.66 -20.66 0.43
N VAL A 217 -1.36 -20.40 0.58
CA VAL A 217 -0.19 -21.25 0.26
C VAL A 217 -0.30 -22.79 0.45
N HIS A 218 0.65 -23.54 -0.12
CA HIS A 218 0.73 -25.01 -0.04
C HIS A 218 -0.46 -25.71 -0.70
N THR A 219 -0.79 -25.28 -1.92
CA THR A 219 -2.03 -25.63 -2.61
C THR A 219 -1.93 -26.81 -3.55
N PHE A 220 -0.73 -27.37 -3.79
CA PHE A 220 -0.55 -28.46 -4.76
C PHE A 220 -1.44 -29.67 -4.47
N ASN A 221 -1.53 -30.13 -3.23
CA ASN A 221 -2.40 -31.26 -2.88
C ASN A 221 -3.89 -30.91 -2.87
N HIS A 222 -4.26 -29.63 -2.76
CA HIS A 222 -5.64 -29.19 -2.95
C HIS A 222 -6.02 -29.19 -4.44
N LEU A 223 -5.12 -28.69 -5.28
CA LEU A 223 -5.36 -28.53 -6.72
C LEU A 223 -5.21 -29.85 -7.49
N VAL A 224 -4.36 -30.77 -7.04
CA VAL A 224 -4.17 -32.10 -7.64
C VAL A 224 -4.11 -33.17 -6.53
N PRO A 225 -5.27 -33.54 -5.93
CA PRO A 225 -5.30 -34.39 -4.73
C PRO A 225 -4.77 -35.81 -4.97
N PRO A 226 -3.77 -36.27 -4.17
CA PRO A 226 -3.16 -37.58 -4.35
C PRO A 226 -4.08 -38.77 -4.07
N ASP A 227 -5.04 -38.61 -3.17
CA ASP A 227 -6.09 -39.59 -2.90
C ASP A 227 -7.00 -39.85 -4.11
N ILE A 228 -7.11 -38.89 -5.03
CA ILE A 228 -7.86 -39.02 -6.28
C ILE A 228 -6.97 -39.57 -7.40
N TYR A 229 -5.78 -39.00 -7.61
CA TYR A 229 -5.02 -39.26 -8.84
C TYR A 229 -3.83 -40.21 -8.68
N PHE A 230 -3.19 -40.30 -7.51
CA PHE A 230 -1.85 -40.92 -7.42
C PHE A 230 -1.83 -42.42 -7.77
N ARG A 231 -2.90 -43.16 -7.42
CA ARG A 231 -2.98 -44.61 -7.69
C ARG A 231 -2.93 -44.91 -9.18
N ASP A 232 -3.68 -44.14 -9.97
CA ASP A 232 -3.89 -44.38 -11.39
C ASP A 232 -2.93 -43.54 -12.26
N HIS A 233 -2.42 -42.43 -11.71
CA HIS A 233 -1.53 -41.47 -12.36
C HIS A 233 -0.34 -41.06 -11.47
N PRO A 234 0.55 -42.00 -11.09
CA PRO A 234 1.71 -41.68 -10.26
C PRO A 234 2.68 -40.68 -10.94
N GLU A 235 2.67 -40.59 -12.27
CA GLU A 235 3.46 -39.65 -13.07
C GLU A 235 3.11 -38.17 -12.88
N TYR A 236 1.96 -37.87 -12.26
CA TYR A 236 1.59 -36.50 -11.89
C TYR A 236 2.41 -35.95 -10.72
N TYR A 237 3.05 -36.84 -9.96
CA TYR A 237 3.71 -36.51 -8.71
C TYR A 237 5.23 -36.61 -8.81
N ALA A 238 5.93 -36.08 -7.81
CA ALA A 238 7.38 -35.96 -7.81
C ALA A 238 8.08 -37.33 -7.96
N LEU A 239 9.06 -37.40 -8.87
CA LEU A 239 10.01 -38.51 -8.92
C LEU A 239 11.16 -38.23 -7.95
N ARG A 240 11.43 -39.15 -7.03
CA ARG A 240 12.54 -39.12 -6.06
C ARG A 240 13.16 -40.49 -5.97
N ASP A 241 14.48 -40.58 -6.12
CA ASP A 241 15.23 -41.84 -5.96
C ASP A 241 14.63 -43.01 -6.77
N GLY A 242 14.20 -42.72 -8.00
CA GLY A 242 13.58 -43.68 -8.92
C GLY A 242 12.13 -44.04 -8.61
N ARG A 243 11.47 -43.40 -7.62
CA ARG A 243 10.09 -43.67 -7.20
C ARG A 243 9.22 -42.43 -7.25
N ARG A 244 7.96 -42.59 -7.66
CA ARG A 244 6.96 -41.50 -7.58
C ARG A 244 6.42 -41.42 -6.16
N ILE A 245 6.38 -40.22 -5.60
CA ILE A 245 5.87 -39.96 -4.24
C ILE A 245 4.83 -38.84 -4.27
N PRO A 246 3.70 -38.97 -3.57
CA PRO A 246 2.56 -38.04 -3.66
C PRO A 246 2.72 -36.80 -2.77
N THR A 247 3.92 -36.23 -2.66
CA THR A 247 4.21 -35.09 -1.76
C THR A 247 4.32 -33.77 -2.48
N GLN A 248 4.79 -33.77 -3.73
CA GLN A 248 4.91 -32.61 -4.62
C GLN A 248 4.49 -33.03 -6.04
N LEU A 249 4.25 -32.06 -6.92
CA LEU A 249 3.82 -32.30 -8.29
C LEU A 249 5.00 -32.38 -9.27
N CYS A 250 4.81 -33.10 -10.38
CA CYS A 250 5.69 -33.05 -11.53
C CYS A 250 5.31 -31.86 -12.42
N LEU A 251 5.97 -30.72 -12.25
CA LEU A 251 5.60 -29.43 -12.86
C LEU A 251 5.80 -29.36 -14.39
N THR A 252 6.47 -30.35 -14.97
CA THR A 252 6.64 -30.48 -16.43
C THR A 252 5.55 -31.33 -17.08
N ASN A 253 4.71 -32.01 -16.31
CA ASN A 253 3.64 -32.85 -16.84
C ASN A 253 2.45 -31.99 -17.31
N SER A 254 2.03 -32.15 -18.56
CA SER A 254 0.93 -31.37 -19.17
C SER A 254 -0.44 -31.64 -18.54
N ASP A 255 -0.69 -32.86 -18.06
CA ASP A 255 -1.95 -33.19 -17.39
C ASP A 255 -2.04 -32.55 -16.01
N VAL A 256 -0.92 -32.44 -15.29
CA VAL A 256 -0.85 -31.68 -14.03
C VAL A 256 -1.25 -30.22 -14.27
N LEU A 257 -0.73 -29.57 -15.32
CA LEU A 257 -1.15 -28.22 -15.67
C LEU A 257 -2.66 -28.15 -15.93
N ARG A 258 -3.17 -29.06 -16.77
CA ARG A 258 -4.59 -29.09 -17.15
C ARG A 258 -5.51 -29.25 -15.93
N ILE A 259 -5.17 -30.17 -15.03
CA ILE A 259 -5.95 -30.44 -13.80
C ILE A 259 -5.88 -29.24 -12.85
N THR A 260 -4.69 -28.67 -12.64
CA THR A 260 -4.50 -27.47 -11.81
C THR A 260 -5.36 -26.32 -12.32
N VAL A 261 -5.30 -25.99 -13.61
CA VAL A 261 -6.10 -24.92 -14.23
C VAL A 261 -7.60 -25.21 -14.09
N GLN A 262 -8.02 -26.46 -14.30
CA GLN A 262 -9.42 -26.85 -14.17
C GLN A 262 -9.94 -26.67 -12.74
N ASN A 263 -9.19 -27.14 -11.74
CA ASN A 263 -9.62 -27.05 -10.34
C ASN A 263 -9.52 -25.63 -9.80
N LEU A 264 -8.48 -24.89 -10.18
CA LEU A 264 -8.36 -23.48 -9.83
C LEU A 264 -9.54 -22.66 -10.37
N ARG A 265 -9.97 -22.90 -11.62
CA ARG A 265 -11.17 -22.26 -12.19
C ARG A 265 -12.43 -22.57 -11.39
N LYS A 266 -12.57 -23.80 -10.88
CA LYS A 266 -13.72 -24.17 -10.02
C LYS A 266 -13.71 -23.41 -8.70
N ASP A 267 -12.54 -23.20 -8.11
CA ASP A 267 -12.45 -22.45 -6.85
C ASP A 267 -12.66 -20.96 -7.08
N MET A 268 -12.11 -20.39 -8.16
CA MET A 268 -12.40 -19.01 -8.58
C MET A 268 -13.89 -18.75 -8.79
N ALA A 269 -14.64 -19.72 -9.33
CA ALA A 269 -16.08 -19.59 -9.48
C ALA A 269 -16.85 -19.52 -8.14
N LYS A 270 -16.26 -20.03 -7.04
CA LYS A 270 -16.86 -19.96 -5.69
C LYS A 270 -16.54 -18.64 -4.99
N ASN A 271 -15.45 -17.98 -5.35
CA ASN A 271 -15.02 -16.71 -4.78
C ASN A 271 -14.52 -15.76 -5.90
N PRO A 272 -15.43 -15.23 -6.74
CA PRO A 272 -15.04 -14.45 -7.92
C PRO A 272 -14.37 -13.12 -7.57
N ASP A 273 -14.55 -12.60 -6.37
CA ASP A 273 -13.99 -11.31 -5.94
C ASP A 273 -12.55 -11.41 -5.45
N ALA A 274 -12.10 -12.62 -5.05
CA ALA A 274 -10.70 -12.82 -4.67
C ALA A 274 -9.75 -12.55 -5.85
N LEU A 275 -8.71 -11.77 -5.56
CA LEU A 275 -7.69 -11.36 -6.51
C LEU A 275 -6.51 -12.34 -6.54
N TYR A 276 -6.06 -12.79 -5.37
CA TYR A 276 -4.89 -13.63 -5.20
C TYR A 276 -5.24 -15.10 -5.07
N TRP A 277 -4.50 -15.95 -5.78
CA TRP A 277 -4.72 -17.39 -5.83
C TRP A 277 -3.39 -18.12 -5.77
N SER A 278 -3.14 -18.85 -4.68
CA SER A 278 -1.87 -19.56 -4.55
C SER A 278 -1.81 -20.83 -5.41
N VAL A 279 -0.74 -20.98 -6.16
CA VAL A 279 -0.32 -22.20 -6.86
C VAL A 279 1.11 -22.47 -6.43
N SER A 280 1.26 -23.17 -5.31
CA SER A 280 2.55 -23.28 -4.61
C SER A 280 2.81 -24.66 -4.03
N GLN A 281 4.11 -24.96 -3.91
CA GLN A 281 4.65 -26.18 -3.31
C GLN A 281 4.04 -26.50 -1.96
N ASN A 282 3.85 -27.78 -1.67
CA ASN A 282 3.50 -28.23 -0.32
C ASN A 282 4.69 -28.01 0.64
N ASP A 283 4.44 -28.06 1.95
CA ASP A 283 5.44 -27.75 2.98
C ASP A 283 6.45 -28.89 3.21
N ASN A 284 7.34 -29.11 2.23
CA ASN A 284 8.49 -30.01 2.29
C ASN A 284 9.43 -29.77 1.09
N THR A 285 10.64 -30.33 1.14
CA THR A 285 11.68 -30.14 0.11
C THR A 285 11.70 -31.20 -0.99
N ALA A 286 10.74 -32.14 -1.00
CA ALA A 286 10.75 -33.31 -1.86
C ALA A 286 10.19 -33.04 -3.28
N HIS A 287 10.71 -31.99 -3.93
CA HIS A 287 10.33 -31.60 -5.30
C HIS A 287 10.74 -32.63 -6.35
N CYS A 288 10.08 -32.58 -7.51
CA CYS A 288 10.27 -33.55 -8.58
C CYS A 288 11.69 -33.52 -9.16
N MET A 289 12.35 -34.67 -9.19
CA MET A 289 13.66 -34.88 -9.80
C MET A 289 13.58 -35.66 -11.12
N CYS A 290 12.47 -35.54 -11.87
CA CYS A 290 12.41 -36.11 -13.22
C CYS A 290 13.33 -35.33 -14.17
N GLU A 291 13.76 -35.98 -15.25
CA GLU A 291 14.72 -35.41 -16.21
C GLU A 291 14.30 -34.03 -16.72
N GLN A 292 13.01 -33.85 -17.03
CA GLN A 292 12.48 -32.60 -17.56
C GLN A 292 12.48 -31.46 -16.52
N CYS A 293 12.07 -31.73 -15.28
CA CYS A 293 12.13 -30.73 -14.20
C CYS A 293 13.59 -30.33 -13.95
N GLN A 294 14.48 -31.32 -13.81
CA GLN A 294 15.90 -31.06 -13.57
C GLN A 294 16.58 -30.33 -14.73
N ALA A 295 16.16 -30.57 -15.98
CA ALA A 295 16.70 -29.86 -17.13
C ALA A 295 16.39 -28.35 -17.03
N LEU A 296 15.14 -27.99 -16.72
CA LEU A 296 14.74 -26.60 -16.49
C LEU A 296 15.50 -25.99 -15.29
N ASP A 297 15.54 -26.71 -14.18
CA ASP A 297 16.19 -26.21 -12.97
C ASP A 297 17.70 -26.00 -13.16
N ARG A 298 18.39 -26.88 -13.92
CA ARG A 298 19.79 -26.69 -14.30
C ARG A 298 19.99 -25.49 -15.21
N GLN A 299 19.10 -25.29 -16.18
CA GLN A 299 19.16 -24.15 -17.10
C GLN A 299 18.97 -22.82 -16.35
N GLU A 300 18.06 -22.79 -15.39
CA GLU A 300 17.73 -21.59 -14.62
C GLU A 300 18.57 -21.44 -13.34
N GLY A 301 19.45 -22.40 -13.04
CA GLY A 301 20.35 -22.37 -11.89
C GLY A 301 19.69 -22.59 -10.53
N SER A 302 18.39 -22.91 -10.48
CA SER A 302 17.61 -23.08 -9.26
C SER A 302 16.34 -23.90 -9.53
N PRO A 303 15.82 -24.67 -8.54
CA PRO A 303 14.49 -25.30 -8.62
C PRO A 303 13.31 -24.33 -8.81
N SER A 304 13.53 -23.03 -8.64
CA SER A 304 12.53 -22.03 -9.03
C SER A 304 12.26 -22.01 -10.54
N GLY A 305 13.17 -22.54 -11.37
CA GLY A 305 13.00 -22.64 -12.82
C GLY A 305 11.76 -23.43 -13.22
N SER A 306 11.62 -24.66 -12.73
CA SER A 306 10.42 -25.47 -12.97
C SER A 306 9.17 -24.88 -12.31
N MET A 307 9.29 -24.25 -11.14
CA MET A 307 8.18 -23.57 -10.45
C MET A 307 7.61 -22.41 -11.27
N ILE A 308 8.45 -21.45 -11.67
CA ILE A 308 8.01 -20.28 -12.42
C ILE A 308 7.56 -20.68 -13.83
N SER A 309 8.18 -21.68 -14.45
CA SER A 309 7.74 -22.17 -15.75
C SER A 309 6.30 -22.68 -15.69
N PHE A 310 5.97 -23.45 -14.64
CA PHE A 310 4.62 -23.94 -14.42
C PHE A 310 3.63 -22.84 -14.04
N VAL A 311 4.00 -21.98 -13.10
CA VAL A 311 3.14 -20.90 -12.60
C VAL A 311 2.81 -19.89 -13.69
N ASN A 312 3.76 -19.53 -14.56
CA ASN A 312 3.50 -18.68 -15.72
C ASN A 312 2.43 -19.31 -16.64
N ARG A 313 2.56 -20.60 -16.95
CA ARG A 313 1.56 -21.32 -17.78
C ARG A 313 0.19 -21.38 -17.12
N VAL A 314 0.12 -21.45 -15.79
CA VAL A 314 -1.17 -21.34 -15.08
C VAL A 314 -1.72 -19.92 -15.18
N ALA A 315 -0.87 -18.90 -14.98
CA ALA A 315 -1.26 -17.49 -14.98
C ALA A 315 -1.75 -16.98 -16.34
N GLU A 316 -1.27 -17.55 -17.45
CA GLU A 316 -1.78 -17.30 -18.80
C GLU A 316 -3.29 -17.58 -18.95
N HIS A 317 -3.85 -18.48 -18.12
CA HIS A 317 -5.28 -18.81 -18.15
C HIS A 317 -6.16 -17.86 -17.33
N PHE A 318 -5.57 -16.97 -16.53
CA PHE A 318 -6.28 -16.09 -15.59
C PHE A 318 -5.66 -14.66 -15.57
N PRO A 319 -5.63 -13.95 -16.70
CA PRO A 319 -4.98 -12.63 -16.81
C PRO A 319 -5.58 -11.56 -15.88
N GLU A 320 -6.81 -11.75 -15.41
CA GLU A 320 -7.53 -10.87 -14.48
C GLU A 320 -7.26 -11.17 -13.00
N LYS A 321 -6.52 -12.23 -12.69
CA LYS A 321 -6.18 -12.68 -11.34
C LYS A 321 -4.68 -12.64 -11.12
N ILE A 322 -4.27 -12.58 -9.85
CA ILE A 322 -2.88 -12.73 -9.46
C ILE A 322 -2.62 -14.16 -9.00
N ILE A 323 -1.79 -14.88 -9.75
CA ILE A 323 -1.33 -16.21 -9.35
C ILE A 323 -0.11 -16.05 -8.46
N SER A 324 -0.25 -16.42 -7.19
CA SER A 324 0.84 -16.32 -6.22
C SER A 324 1.56 -17.66 -6.11
N THR A 325 2.89 -17.62 -6.00
CA THR A 325 3.69 -18.80 -5.69
C THR A 325 4.75 -18.50 -4.62
N LEU A 326 5.23 -19.55 -3.97
CA LEU A 326 6.25 -19.45 -2.93
C LEU A 326 7.64 -19.44 -3.55
N ALA A 327 8.47 -18.49 -3.13
CA ALA A 327 9.92 -18.59 -3.13
C ALA A 327 10.36 -19.00 -1.72
N TYR A 328 10.29 -20.31 -1.45
CA TYR A 328 10.42 -20.88 -0.11
C TYR A 328 11.31 -22.12 -0.13
N GLN A 329 12.22 -22.24 0.85
CA GLN A 329 13.21 -23.32 0.94
C GLN A 329 13.93 -23.58 -0.41
N TYR A 330 13.56 -24.64 -1.12
CA TYR A 330 14.23 -25.07 -2.35
C TYR A 330 13.96 -24.15 -3.56
N THR A 331 12.94 -23.29 -3.51
CA THR A 331 12.62 -22.31 -4.57
C THR A 331 13.03 -20.87 -4.23
N ARG A 332 13.75 -20.63 -3.12
CA ARG A 332 14.11 -19.26 -2.70
C ARG A 332 14.94 -18.51 -3.74
N GLN A 333 15.93 -19.16 -4.33
CA GLN A 333 16.82 -18.52 -5.28
C GLN A 333 16.07 -18.23 -6.60
N ALA A 334 16.08 -16.97 -7.03
CA ALA A 334 15.48 -16.54 -8.29
C ALA A 334 16.11 -17.27 -9.51
N PRO A 335 15.32 -17.60 -10.55
CA PRO A 335 15.84 -18.18 -11.78
C PRO A 335 16.72 -17.17 -12.54
N LEU A 336 17.67 -17.67 -13.33
CA LEU A 336 18.64 -16.84 -14.05
C LEU A 336 18.03 -16.03 -15.19
N ASN A 337 17.19 -16.65 -16.02
CA ASN A 337 16.69 -16.05 -17.28
C ASN A 337 15.17 -15.94 -17.29
N LEU A 338 14.48 -16.88 -16.66
CA LEU A 338 13.03 -16.92 -16.62
C LEU A 338 12.47 -15.78 -15.76
N ARG A 339 11.40 -15.13 -16.22
CA ARG A 339 10.75 -14.02 -15.52
C ARG A 339 9.29 -14.40 -15.20
N PRO A 340 8.80 -14.12 -13.97
CA PRO A 340 7.38 -14.19 -13.68
C PRO A 340 6.59 -13.28 -14.62
N LEU A 341 5.38 -13.71 -15.00
CA LEU A 341 4.45 -12.84 -15.73
C LEU A 341 3.97 -11.69 -14.84
N ASP A 342 3.40 -10.65 -15.47
CA ASP A 342 2.91 -9.45 -14.78
C ASP A 342 1.84 -9.74 -13.73
N ASN A 343 1.08 -10.81 -13.92
CA ASN A 343 0.05 -11.29 -13.00
C ASN A 343 0.52 -12.47 -12.11
N VAL A 344 1.84 -12.64 -11.95
CA VAL A 344 2.43 -13.60 -11.02
C VAL A 344 3.04 -12.87 -9.82
N ASN A 345 2.58 -13.23 -8.63
CA ASN A 345 3.13 -12.76 -7.36
C ASN A 345 4.16 -13.77 -6.82
N ILE A 346 5.29 -13.26 -6.33
CA ILE A 346 6.30 -14.06 -5.64
C ILE A 346 6.22 -13.79 -4.15
N MET A 347 5.90 -14.84 -3.38
CA MET A 347 5.86 -14.78 -1.92
C MET A 347 7.16 -15.36 -1.34
N LEU A 348 8.03 -14.47 -0.85
CA LEU A 348 9.24 -14.85 -0.12
C LEU A 348 8.92 -15.10 1.36
N CYS A 349 9.49 -16.15 1.92
CA CYS A 349 9.30 -16.52 3.32
C CYS A 349 10.64 -16.47 4.08
N SER A 350 10.73 -15.64 5.11
CA SER A 350 11.98 -15.34 5.84
C SER A 350 12.31 -16.34 6.96
N ILE A 351 11.87 -17.62 6.84
CA ILE A 351 11.85 -18.57 7.97
C ILE A 351 13.24 -18.80 8.59
N GLU A 352 14.30 -18.75 7.78
CA GLU A 352 15.67 -19.04 8.23
C GLU A 352 16.39 -17.82 8.81
N MET A 353 15.83 -16.62 8.67
CA MET A 353 16.53 -15.41 9.11
C MET A 353 16.60 -15.32 10.64
N ARG A 354 17.52 -14.50 11.12
CA ARG A 354 17.51 -14.00 12.49
C ARG A 354 16.46 -12.90 12.65
N ARG A 355 16.01 -12.67 13.90
CA ARG A 355 15.00 -11.64 14.25
C ARG A 355 15.50 -10.61 15.27
N ASP A 356 16.79 -10.63 15.60
CA ASP A 356 17.41 -9.69 16.55
C ASP A 356 17.94 -8.40 15.90
N MET A 357 17.87 -8.27 14.57
CA MET A 357 18.29 -7.09 13.82
C MET A 357 17.42 -6.86 12.58
N PRO A 358 17.33 -5.61 12.06
CA PRO A 358 16.65 -5.33 10.80
C PRO A 358 17.20 -6.15 9.63
N PHE A 359 16.34 -6.52 8.68
CA PHE A 359 16.74 -7.36 7.53
C PHE A 359 17.85 -6.73 6.71
N ALA A 360 17.74 -5.44 6.40
CA ALA A 360 18.73 -4.70 5.62
C ALA A 360 20.11 -4.62 6.30
N GLU A 361 20.18 -4.88 7.61
CA GLU A 361 21.40 -4.84 8.42
C GLU A 361 21.97 -6.24 8.70
N ALA A 362 21.44 -7.28 8.05
CA ALA A 362 21.85 -8.67 8.24
C ALA A 362 23.37 -8.86 8.07
N THR A 363 24.03 -9.40 9.10
CA THR A 363 25.48 -9.69 9.10
C THR A 363 25.81 -11.17 9.11
N ASP A 364 24.85 -12.06 9.36
CA ASP A 364 25.07 -13.50 9.27
C ASP A 364 24.85 -14.02 7.83
N PRO A 365 25.49 -15.13 7.43
CA PRO A 365 25.37 -15.66 6.07
C PRO A 365 23.95 -16.06 5.68
N VAL A 366 23.14 -16.55 6.61
CA VAL A 366 21.79 -17.07 6.33
C VAL A 366 20.83 -15.93 6.04
N SER A 367 20.82 -14.90 6.89
CA SER A 367 19.98 -13.72 6.69
C SER A 367 20.42 -12.92 5.47
N ARG A 368 21.73 -12.76 5.23
CA ARG A 368 22.22 -12.12 4.00
C ARG A 368 21.80 -12.84 2.72
N ALA A 369 21.72 -14.17 2.75
CA ALA A 369 21.24 -14.93 1.60
C ALA A 369 19.78 -14.59 1.28
N PHE A 370 18.92 -14.47 2.30
CA PHE A 370 17.52 -14.05 2.08
C PHE A 370 17.41 -12.61 1.56
N VAL A 371 18.19 -11.67 2.10
CA VAL A 371 18.21 -10.28 1.58
C VAL A 371 18.59 -10.28 0.11
N LYS A 372 19.62 -11.04 -0.27
CA LYS A 372 20.02 -11.22 -1.66
C LYS A 372 18.89 -11.85 -2.50
N ASP A 373 18.16 -12.84 -1.97
CA ASP A 373 17.02 -13.44 -2.66
C ASP A 373 15.93 -12.38 -2.92
N VAL A 374 15.59 -11.52 -1.95
CA VAL A 374 14.65 -10.41 -2.13
C VAL A 374 15.14 -9.44 -3.22
N GLU A 375 16.41 -9.04 -3.17
CA GLU A 375 17.02 -8.17 -4.18
C GLU A 375 16.97 -8.78 -5.59
N ASP A 376 17.29 -10.07 -5.73
CA ASP A 376 17.29 -10.75 -7.01
C ASP A 376 15.88 -10.92 -7.58
N TRP A 377 14.91 -11.30 -6.75
CA TRP A 377 13.51 -11.35 -7.17
C TRP A 377 12.98 -9.97 -7.57
N SER A 378 13.36 -8.90 -6.86
CA SER A 378 12.92 -7.53 -7.18
C SER A 378 13.38 -7.04 -8.56
N LYS A 379 14.43 -7.65 -9.14
CA LYS A 379 14.92 -7.32 -10.49
C LYS A 379 14.07 -7.95 -11.60
N ILE A 380 13.25 -8.96 -11.27
CA ILE A 380 12.54 -9.77 -12.28
C ILE A 380 11.04 -9.88 -12.03
N ALA A 381 10.56 -9.71 -10.80
CA ALA A 381 9.15 -9.78 -10.43
C ALA A 381 8.57 -8.38 -10.17
N LYS A 382 7.33 -8.14 -10.62
CA LYS A 382 6.62 -6.88 -10.41
C LYS A 382 5.80 -6.85 -9.11
N ASP A 383 5.42 -8.02 -8.61
CA ASP A 383 4.62 -8.18 -7.40
C ASP A 383 5.31 -9.15 -6.45
N ILE A 384 5.74 -8.63 -5.29
CA ILE A 384 6.42 -9.40 -4.25
C ILE A 384 5.66 -9.23 -2.94
N ILE A 385 5.43 -10.35 -2.26
CA ILE A 385 4.96 -10.38 -0.87
C ILE A 385 6.06 -11.00 -0.02
N VAL A 386 6.33 -10.40 1.14
CA VAL A 386 7.19 -11.00 2.16
C VAL A 386 6.29 -11.55 3.26
N TRP A 387 6.30 -12.87 3.42
CA TRP A 387 5.73 -13.53 4.58
C TRP A 387 6.82 -13.66 5.64
N ASP A 388 6.72 -12.79 6.64
CA ASP A 388 7.63 -12.78 7.77
C ASP A 388 7.11 -13.58 8.98
N TYR A 389 8.05 -14.06 9.79
CA TYR A 389 7.81 -14.78 11.02
C TYR A 389 8.40 -14.02 12.20
N VAL A 390 7.50 -13.65 13.11
CA VAL A 390 7.75 -13.08 14.43
C VAL A 390 8.38 -14.04 15.44
N ILE A 391 8.54 -15.31 15.09
CA ILE A 391 9.16 -16.35 15.94
C ILE A 391 10.29 -17.08 15.20
N GLN A 392 11.25 -17.58 15.97
CA GLN A 392 12.29 -18.49 15.47
C GLN A 392 11.90 -19.93 15.84
N PHE A 393 11.33 -20.67 14.88
CA PHE A 393 10.87 -22.05 15.10
C PHE A 393 11.99 -23.02 15.47
N SER A 394 13.24 -22.72 15.15
CA SER A 394 14.39 -23.57 15.48
C SER A 394 14.67 -23.69 16.98
N ASN A 395 14.08 -22.81 17.81
CA ASN A 395 14.32 -22.74 19.26
C ASN A 395 13.02 -22.89 20.09
N LEU A 396 11.95 -23.44 19.48
CA LEU A 396 10.68 -23.71 20.16
C LEU A 396 10.70 -25.03 20.95
#